data_AF-A0AAE3FR38-F1
#
_entry.id   AF-A0AAE3FR38-F1
#
_cell.length_a   1.000
_cell.length_b   1.000
_cell.length_c   1.000
_cell.angle_alpha   90.00
_cell.angle_beta   90.00
_cell.angle_gamma   90.00
#
_symmetry.space_group_name_H-M   'P 1'
#
loop_
_entity.id
_entity.type
_entity.pdbx_description
1 polymer ?
#
loop_
_entity_poly.entity_id
_entity_poly.type
_entity_poly.pdbx_seq_one_letter_code
_entity_poly.pdbx_strand_id
1 'polypeptide(L)' 'MLKLVTESDESPTCRNCGAHVSEDFRRVFGDEDHVAHRCPECDTTRRLSRGSAAGVEVAVTDPEESAAHRSNEQAEGWSV' A
#
# COMPACT_ATOMS: atom_id res chain seq x y z
N MET A 1 40.81 8.48 4.57
CA MET A 1 40.02 7.28 4.89
C MET A 1 38.62 7.73 5.29
N LEU A 2 37.65 6.82 5.18
CA LEU A 2 36.18 6.97 5.28
C LEU A 2 35.46 7.25 3.95
N LYS A 3 34.88 6.18 3.41
CA LYS A 3 33.69 6.23 2.58
C LYS A 3 32.66 5.26 3.17
N LEU A 4 31.43 5.77 3.19
CA LEU A 4 30.14 5.08 3.25
C LEU A 4 29.68 4.66 4.64
N VAL A 5 28.95 5.58 5.26
CA VAL A 5 27.82 5.21 6.12
C VAL A 5 26.93 4.30 5.27
N THR A 6 26.78 3.05 5.68
CA THR A 6 25.71 2.19 5.18
C THR A 6 24.45 2.58 5.94
N GLU A 7 23.88 3.73 5.61
CA GLU A 7 22.52 4.06 6.04
C GLU A 7 21.59 3.22 5.15
N SER A 8 21.28 2.02 5.67
CA SER A 8 20.30 1.04 5.19
C SER A 8 20.01 1.04 3.69
N ASP A 9 20.73 0.18 2.95
CA ASP A 9 20.44 -0.23 1.57
C ASP A 9 19.14 -1.06 1.47
N GLU A 10 18.16 -0.79 2.33
CA GLU A 10 16.84 -1.40 2.23
C GLU A 10 15.96 -0.41 1.48
N SER A 11 15.83 -0.65 0.18
CA SER A 11 14.91 0.11 -0.66
C SER A 11 13.54 0.18 0.03
N PRO A 12 12.97 1.38 0.23
CA PRO A 12 11.74 1.52 0.99
C PRO A 12 10.62 0.65 0.38
N THR A 13 10.01 -0.21 1.22
CA THR A 13 8.95 -1.13 0.82
C THR A 13 7.67 -0.91 1.63
N CYS A 14 6.56 -1.32 1.03
CA CYS A 14 5.27 -1.46 1.68
C CYS A 14 5.26 -2.69 2.61
N ARG A 15 4.84 -2.51 3.86
CA ARG A 15 4.81 -3.60 4.86
C ARG A 15 3.74 -4.65 4.57
N ASN A 16 2.67 -4.30 3.85
CA ASN A 16 1.59 -5.24 3.49
C ASN A 16 1.94 -6.14 2.30
N CYS A 17 2.38 -5.55 1.18
CA CYS A 17 2.58 -6.31 -0.06
C CYS A 17 4.05 -6.43 -0.51
N GLY A 18 5.00 -5.78 0.18
CA GLY A 18 6.42 -5.80 -0.18
C GLY A 18 6.80 -4.96 -1.40
N ALA A 19 5.84 -4.33 -2.07
CA ALA A 19 6.10 -3.46 -3.22
C ALA A 19 7.03 -2.29 -2.84
N HIS A 20 7.88 -1.87 -3.78
CA HIS A 20 8.72 -0.69 -3.60
C HIS A 20 7.85 0.57 -3.49
N VAL A 21 8.20 1.45 -2.56
CA VAL A 21 7.59 2.77 -2.37
C VAL A 21 8.68 3.82 -2.32
N SER A 22 8.40 5.05 -2.75
CA SER A 22 9.39 6.12 -2.65
C SER A 22 9.58 6.58 -1.20
N GLU A 23 10.74 7.18 -0.92
CA GLU A 23 11.01 7.80 0.37
C GLU A 23 10.04 8.95 0.67
N ASP A 24 9.72 9.78 -0.34
CA ASP A 24 8.71 10.84 -0.22
C ASP A 24 7.32 10.29 0.10
N PHE A 25 6.95 9.12 -0.44
CA PHE A 25 5.68 8.49 -0.12
C PHE A 25 5.61 8.13 1.37
N ARG A 26 6.64 7.46 1.89
CA ARG A 26 6.74 7.10 3.32
C ARG A 26 6.77 8.32 4.23
N ARG A 27 7.40 9.41 3.79
CA ARG A 27 7.45 10.67 4.53
C ARG A 27 6.08 11.34 4.67
N VAL A 28 5.24 11.25 3.65
CA VAL A 28 3.93 11.95 3.62
C VAL A 28 2.79 11.07 4.13
N PHE A 29 2.80 9.78 3.78
CA PHE A 29 1.70 8.87 4.00
C PHE A 29 2.02 7.74 5.00
N GLY A 30 3.30 7.55 5.34
CA GLY A 30 3.71 6.56 6.35
C GLY A 30 3.38 7.01 7.76
N ASP A 31 3.70 6.15 8.72
CA ASP A 31 3.58 6.43 10.15
C ASP A 31 4.70 7.36 10.67
N GLU A 32 4.76 7.54 11.98
CA GLU A 32 5.74 8.42 12.66
C GLU A 32 7.20 7.96 12.44
N ASP A 33 7.42 6.69 12.11
CA ASP A 33 8.73 6.10 11.80
C ASP A 33 9.00 6.09 10.29
N HIS A 34 8.20 6.82 9.51
CA HIS A 34 8.18 6.80 8.06
C HIS A 34 8.03 5.38 7.51
N VAL A 35 7.19 4.52 8.08
CA VAL A 35 6.89 3.18 7.54
C VAL A 35 5.56 3.22 6.78
N ALA A 36 5.56 2.70 5.54
CA ALA A 36 4.33 2.54 4.76
C ALA A 36 3.71 1.16 5.03
N HIS A 37 2.57 1.13 5.69
CA HIS A 37 1.78 -0.10 5.93
C HIS A 37 0.97 -0.51 4.71
N ARG A 38 0.52 0.46 3.91
CA ARG A 38 -0.20 0.25 2.64
C ARG A 38 0.40 1.16 1.56
N CYS A 39 0.21 0.81 0.30
CA CYS A 39 0.74 1.57 -0.84
C CYS A 39 -0.29 1.66 -1.99
N PRO A 40 -0.03 2.46 -3.04
CA PRO A 40 -0.93 2.57 -4.19
C PRO A 40 -1.12 1.27 -4.99
N GLU A 41 -0.27 0.26 -4.77
CA GLU A 41 -0.38 -1.04 -5.44
C GLU A 41 -1.39 -1.97 -4.77
N CYS A 42 -1.46 -1.97 -3.43
CA CYS A 42 -2.33 -2.85 -2.65
C CYS A 42 -3.48 -2.11 -1.92
N ASP A 43 -3.63 -0.82 -2.15
CA ASP A 43 -4.67 0.00 -1.55
C ASP A 43 -5.20 1.06 -2.52
N THR A 44 -6.27 1.74 -2.14
CA THR A 44 -6.89 2.79 -2.96
C THR A 44 -6.47 4.19 -2.50
N THR A 45 -6.35 5.13 -3.44
CA THR A 45 -6.08 6.55 -3.12
C THR A 45 -7.05 7.10 -2.08
N ARG A 46 -8.31 6.68 -2.10
CA ARG A 46 -9.33 7.11 -1.12
C ARG A 46 -9.00 6.70 0.31
N ARG A 47 -8.45 5.49 0.51
CA ARG A 47 -8.01 4.99 1.83
C ARG A 47 -6.69 5.62 2.23
N LEU A 48 -5.75 5.75 1.29
CA LEU A 48 -4.45 6.40 1.51
C LEU A 48 -4.59 7.84 1.98
N SER A 49 -5.46 8.65 1.35
CA SER A 49 -5.76 10.02 1.78
C SER A 49 -6.44 10.11 3.14
N ARG A 50 -6.92 8.99 3.71
CA ARG A 50 -7.52 8.90 5.04
C ARG A 50 -6.58 8.28 6.08
N GLY A 51 -5.33 7.97 5.70
CA GLY A 51 -4.29 7.49 6.61
C GLY A 51 -4.04 5.99 6.59
N SER A 52 -4.63 5.21 5.68
CA SER A 52 -4.40 3.75 5.66
C SER A 52 -2.94 3.35 5.46
N ALA A 53 -2.15 4.15 4.77
CA ALA A 53 -0.70 3.95 4.63
C ALA A 53 0.06 4.09 5.96
N ALA A 54 -0.45 4.85 6.91
CA ALA A 54 0.11 4.99 8.26
C ALA A 54 -0.40 3.89 9.23
N GLY A 55 -1.11 2.87 8.72
CA GLY A 55 -1.71 1.83 9.55
C GLY A 55 -3.02 2.25 10.23
N VAL A 56 -3.60 3.40 9.85
CA VAL A 56 -4.89 3.85 10.38
C VAL A 56 -6.02 3.06 9.73
N GLU A 57 -6.90 2.49 10.55
CA GLU A 57 -8.12 1.87 10.06
C GLU A 57 -9.12 2.95 9.61
N VAL A 58 -9.63 2.82 8.39
CA VAL A 58 -10.49 3.82 7.76
C VAL A 58 -11.84 3.20 7.42
N ALA A 59 -12.93 3.98 7.56
CA ALA A 59 -14.29 3.58 7.22
C ALA A 59 -14.57 3.55 5.70
N VAL A 60 -13.64 2.98 4.94
CA VAL A 60 -13.74 2.70 3.50
C VAL A 60 -13.26 1.26 3.33
N THR A 61 -14.09 0.44 2.68
CA THR A 61 -13.84 -0.99 2.48
C THR A 61 -12.47 -1.24 1.85
N ASP A 62 -11.75 -2.23 2.36
CA ASP A 62 -10.46 -2.62 1.83
C ASP A 62 -10.61 -3.20 0.41
N PRO A 63 -9.77 -2.79 -0.55
CA PRO A 63 -9.79 -3.40 -1.87
C PRO A 63 -9.44 -4.89 -1.86
N GLU A 64 -8.63 -5.39 -0.92
CA GLU A 64 -8.29 -6.80 -0.81
C GLU A 64 -9.49 -7.63 -0.34
N GLU A 65 -10.29 -7.11 0.59
CA GLU A 65 -11.58 -7.70 0.98
C GLU A 65 -12.56 -7.71 -0.20
N SER A 66 -12.63 -6.58 -0.93
CA SER A 66 -13.53 -6.44 -2.09
C SER A 66 -13.14 -7.34 -3.26
N ALA A 67 -11.84 -7.56 -3.48
CA ALA A 67 -11.34 -8.47 -4.50
C ALA A 67 -11.68 -9.93 -4.17
N ALA A 68 -11.61 -10.32 -2.89
CA ALA A 68 -12.01 -11.65 -2.44
C ALA A 68 -13.49 -11.94 -2.78
N HIS A 69 -14.38 -10.95 -2.63
CA HIS A 69 -15.81 -11.09 -2.95
C HIS A 69 -16.18 -11.11 -4.44
N ARG A 70 -15.25 -10.78 -5.35
CA ARG A 70 -15.49 -10.83 -6.80
C ARG A 70 -15.04 -12.15 -7.45
N SER A 71 -14.59 -13.12 -6.63
CA SER A 71 -13.99 -14.38 -7.08
C SER A 71 -15.00 -15.51 -7.34
N ASN A 72 -16.29 -15.23 -7.46
CA ASN A 72 -17.27 -16.21 -7.90
C ASN A 72 -18.36 -15.56 -8.78
N GLU A 73 -18.63 -16.15 -9.94
CA GLU A 73 -19.66 -15.81 -10.95
C GLU A 73 -19.51 -14.49 -11.73
N GLN A 74 -18.77 -14.54 -12.86
CA GLN A 74 -19.11 -13.78 -14.09
C GLN A 74 -18.63 -14.60 -15.31
N ALA A 75 -19.25 -15.76 -15.53
CA ALA A 75 -19.02 -16.58 -16.71
C ALA A 75 -20.33 -16.98 -17.40
N GLU A 76 -21.39 -16.17 -17.35
CA GLU A 76 -22.54 -16.35 -18.24
C GLU A 76 -23.11 -14.98 -18.64
N GLY A 77 -23.19 -14.72 -19.95
CA GLY A 77 -24.06 -13.68 -20.48
C GLY A 77 -23.41 -12.50 -21.20
N TRP A 78 -22.55 -12.73 -22.18
CA TRP A 78 -22.52 -11.85 -23.35
C TRP A 78 -23.24 -12.52 -24.51
N SER A 79 -24.52 -12.18 -24.64
CA SER A 79 -25.26 -12.23 -25.90
C SER A 79 -25.87 -10.85 -26.11
N VAL A 80 -25.27 -10.09 -27.02
CA VAL A 80 -25.96 -9.12 -27.88
C VAL A 80 -25.36 -9.22 -29.28
#